data_AF-A0A7Y7LQK0-F1
#
_entry.id   AF-A0A7Y7LQK0-F1
#
_cell.length_a   1.000
_cell.length_b   1.000
_cell.length_c   1.000
_cell.angle_alpha   90.00
_cell.angle_beta   90.00
_cell.angle_gamma   90.00
#
_symmetry.space_group_name_H-M   'P 1'
#
loop_
_entity.id
_entity.type
_entity.pdbx_description
1 polymer ?
#
loop_
_entity_poly.entity_id
_entity_poly.type
_entity_poly.pdbx_seq_one_letter_code
_entity_poly.pdbx_strand_id
1 'polypeptide(L)'
;MPQLTHIATATKIEVAAVPQWISGTWECGDQRFTDIDKDQYSYTPAPPTVGPNEFYFRWTMQEQIAIEALRSTDDVVKLFMRRLDDPRTTEVVLADPAVQGAVQHTVMALVAANVIPADQADQRIAAIIGGGAQ
;
A
#
# COMPACT_ATOMS: atom_id res chain seq x y z
N MET A 1 2.27 -8.42 -13.79
CA MET A 1 1.12 -8.21 -14.69
C MET A 1 -0.12 -8.07 -13.82
N PRO A 2 -1.09 -7.19 -14.15
CA PRO A 2 -2.33 -7.06 -13.40
C PRO A 2 -3.13 -8.37 -13.46
N GLN A 3 -3.92 -8.63 -12.41
CA GLN A 3 -4.67 -9.88 -12.25
C GLN A 3 -6.10 -9.59 -11.82
N LEU A 4 -7.06 -10.22 -12.51
CA LEU A 4 -8.45 -10.27 -12.10
C LEU A 4 -8.66 -11.55 -11.27
N THR A 5 -9.41 -11.50 -10.18
CA THR A 5 -9.71 -12.68 -9.36
C THR A 5 -11.19 -13.02 -9.51
N HIS A 6 -11.49 -14.25 -9.95
CA HIS A 6 -12.85 -14.76 -9.93
C HIS A 6 -13.27 -15.10 -8.50
N ILE A 7 -14.32 -14.45 -8.00
CA ILE A 7 -14.68 -14.44 -6.58
C ILE A 7 -15.07 -15.83 -6.09
N ALA A 8 -15.92 -16.54 -6.84
CA ALA A 8 -16.46 -17.84 -6.41
C ALA A 8 -15.39 -18.95 -6.34
N THR A 9 -14.34 -18.87 -7.17
CA THR A 9 -13.32 -19.93 -7.28
C THR A 9 -11.95 -19.52 -6.76
N ALA A 10 -11.77 -18.26 -6.37
CA ALA A 10 -10.49 -17.63 -6.07
C ALA A 10 -9.43 -17.79 -7.19
N THR A 11 -9.87 -18.02 -8.43
CA THR A 11 -8.98 -18.21 -9.57
C THR A 11 -8.42 -16.85 -10.01
N LYS A 12 -7.10 -16.76 -10.12
CA LYS A 12 -6.43 -15.57 -10.65
C LYS A 12 -6.26 -15.67 -12.16
N ILE A 13 -6.65 -14.62 -12.86
CA ILE A 13 -6.59 -14.48 -14.31
C ILE A 13 -5.63 -13.34 -14.60
N GLU A 14 -4.51 -13.65 -15.24
CA GLU A 14 -3.59 -12.61 -15.73
C GLU A 14 -4.23 -11.87 -16.89
N VAL A 15 -4.08 -10.55 -16.89
CA VAL A 15 -4.64 -9.68 -17.90
C VAL A 15 -3.63 -8.69 -18.45
N ALA A 16 -3.83 -8.26 -19.71
CA ALA A 16 -2.89 -7.43 -20.43
C ALA A 16 -2.81 -5.98 -19.92
N ALA A 17 -3.90 -5.45 -19.36
CA ALA A 17 -3.96 -4.10 -18.81
C ALA A 17 -4.67 -4.06 -17.45
N VAL A 18 -4.46 -2.96 -16.72
CA VAL A 18 -5.13 -2.70 -15.44
C VAL A 18 -6.65 -2.78 -15.64
N PRO A 19 -7.37 -3.69 -14.94
CA PRO A 19 -8.81 -3.80 -15.04
C PRO A 19 -9.52 -2.49 -14.73
N GLN A 20 -10.40 -2.08 -15.65
CA GLN A 20 -11.31 -0.96 -15.46
C GLN A 20 -12.74 -1.48 -15.48
N TRP A 21 -13.50 -1.20 -14.43
CA TRP A 21 -14.91 -1.55 -14.41
C TRP A 21 -15.72 -0.46 -15.12
N ILE A 22 -16.33 -0.79 -16.25
CA ILE A 22 -17.11 0.11 -17.09
C ILE A 22 -18.43 -0.56 -17.40
N SER A 23 -19.51 -0.03 -16.83
CA SER A 23 -20.90 -0.40 -17.15
C SER A 23 -21.15 -1.92 -17.19
N GLY A 24 -20.79 -2.63 -16.11
CA GLY A 24 -21.03 -4.06 -15.99
C GLY A 24 -20.04 -4.95 -16.75
N THR A 25 -18.88 -4.41 -17.15
CA THR A 25 -17.79 -5.17 -17.78
C THR A 25 -16.44 -4.71 -17.23
N TRP A 26 -15.56 -5.66 -16.94
CA TRP A 26 -14.15 -5.41 -16.67
C TRP A 26 -13.38 -5.35 -17.99
N GLU A 27 -12.93 -4.16 -18.37
CA GLU A 27 -12.03 -3.97 -19.50
C GLU A 27 -10.58 -4.13 -19.05
N CYS A 28 -9.87 -5.11 -19.63
CA CYS A 28 -8.53 -5.49 -19.20
C CYS A 28 -7.52 -5.49 -20.37
N GLY A 29 -7.69 -4.57 -21.32
CA GLY A 29 -6.89 -4.49 -22.54
C GLY A 29 -7.53 -5.29 -23.68
N ASP A 30 -6.90 -6.40 -24.07
CA ASP A 30 -7.40 -7.32 -25.09
C ASP A 30 -8.49 -8.27 -24.57
N GLN A 31 -8.67 -8.36 -23.25
CA GLN A 31 -9.68 -9.18 -22.58
C GLN A 31 -10.80 -8.33 -21.98
N ARG A 32 -12.02 -8.87 -22.01
CA ARG A 32 -13.21 -8.31 -21.35
C ARG A 32 -13.95 -9.40 -20.58
N PHE A 33 -14.40 -9.06 -19.38
CA PHE A 33 -15.19 -9.97 -18.53
C PHE A 33 -16.51 -9.29 -18.16
N THR A 34 -17.64 -9.86 -18.59
CA THR A 34 -18.97 -9.35 -18.23
C THR A 34 -19.26 -9.69 -16.77
N ASP A 35 -19.62 -8.66 -16.00
CA ASP A 35 -19.87 -8.70 -14.57
C ASP A 35 -20.81 -7.54 -14.22
N ILE A 36 -22.10 -7.75 -14.50
CA ILE A 36 -23.14 -6.71 -14.44
C ILE A 36 -23.25 -6.14 -13.03
N ASP A 37 -23.22 -7.02 -12.03
CA ASP A 37 -23.43 -6.69 -10.63
C ASP A 37 -22.12 -6.48 -9.84
N LYS A 38 -20.97 -6.63 -10.50
CA LYS A 38 -19.62 -6.51 -9.91
C LYS A 38 -19.39 -7.52 -8.76
N ASP A 39 -19.96 -8.70 -8.90
CA ASP A 39 -19.96 -9.76 -7.89
C ASP A 39 -19.24 -11.04 -8.34
N GLN A 40 -18.86 -11.12 -9.63
CA GLN A 40 -18.15 -12.27 -10.17
C GLN A 40 -16.64 -12.11 -10.10
N TYR A 41 -16.14 -10.88 -10.27
CA TYR A 41 -14.71 -10.62 -10.29
C TYR A 41 -14.31 -9.46 -9.39
N SER A 42 -13.13 -9.58 -8.81
CA SER A 42 -12.48 -8.51 -8.06
C SER A 42 -11.12 -8.19 -8.66
N TYR A 43 -10.75 -6.92 -8.58
CA TYR A 43 -9.42 -6.44 -8.90
C TYR A 43 -8.84 -5.75 -7.68
N THR A 44 -7.66 -6.20 -7.25
CA THR A 44 -6.86 -5.50 -6.24
C THR A 44 -5.64 -4.94 -6.95
N PRO A 45 -5.52 -3.60 -7.08
CA PRO A 45 -4.34 -3.01 -7.68
C PRO A 45 -3.10 -3.35 -6.85
N ALA A 46 -1.99 -3.60 -7.56
CA ALA A 46 -0.70 -3.74 -6.91
C ALA A 46 -0.33 -2.41 -6.22
N PRO A 47 0.31 -2.46 -5.03
CA PRO A 47 0.80 -1.24 -4.39
C PRO A 47 1.70 -0.44 -5.34
N PRO A 48 1.53 0.89 -5.42
CA PRO A 48 2.27 1.70 -6.39
C PRO A 48 3.74 1.85 -6.00
N THR A 49 4.58 2.18 -6.99
CA THR A 49 5.88 2.78 -6.73
C THR A 49 5.70 4.29 -6.65
N VAL A 50 6.26 4.92 -5.61
CA VAL A 50 6.08 6.35 -5.33
C VAL A 50 7.42 7.02 -5.07
N GLY A 51 7.49 8.35 -5.18
CA GLY A 51 8.68 9.09 -4.75
C GLY A 51 8.78 9.17 -3.21
N PRO A 52 9.97 9.38 -2.62
CA PRO A 52 10.13 9.49 -1.17
C PRO A 52 9.28 10.60 -0.55
N ASN A 53 9.16 11.76 -1.21
CA ASN A 53 8.32 12.85 -0.74
C ASN A 53 6.84 12.46 -0.73
N GLU A 54 6.36 11.80 -1.78
CA GLU A 54 4.98 11.30 -1.82
C GLU A 54 4.76 10.27 -0.71
N PHE A 55 5.73 9.37 -0.49
CA PHE A 55 5.68 8.41 0.60
C PHE A 55 5.59 9.09 1.97
N TYR A 56 6.36 10.15 2.22
CA TYR A 56 6.26 10.94 3.45
C TYR A 56 4.87 11.52 3.67
N PHE A 57 4.23 12.03 2.60
CA PHE A 57 2.85 12.55 2.68
C PHE A 57 1.78 11.49 2.93
N ARG A 58 2.11 10.20 2.85
CA ARG A 58 1.19 9.13 3.25
C ARG A 58 1.06 9.00 4.75
N TRP A 59 1.99 9.59 5.53
CA TRP A 59 1.95 9.69 6.99
C TRP A 59 1.29 11.00 7.41
N THR A 60 0.48 10.98 8.48
CA THR A 60 -0.07 12.21 9.05
C THR A 60 1.02 13.02 9.73
N MET A 61 0.82 14.32 9.91
CA MET A 61 1.83 15.17 10.57
C MET A 61 2.15 14.68 12.00
N GLN A 62 1.15 14.20 12.74
CA GLN A 62 1.34 13.66 14.08
C GLN A 62 2.20 12.40 14.07
N GLU A 63 1.98 11.50 13.10
CA GLU A 63 2.80 10.31 12.92
C GLU A 63 4.22 10.67 12.51
N GLN A 64 4.42 11.64 11.62
CA GLN A 64 5.76 12.07 11.19
C GLN A 64 6.58 12.60 12.37
N ILE A 65 5.97 13.41 13.24
CA ILE A 65 6.63 13.91 14.47
C ILE A 65 7.04 12.74 15.39
N ALA A 66 6.14 11.77 15.57
CA ALA A 66 6.41 10.61 16.41
C ALA A 66 7.46 9.66 15.80
N ILE A 67 7.45 9.48 14.47
CA ILE A 67 8.48 8.76 13.74
C ILE A 67 9.84 9.41 13.97
N GLU A 68 9.94 10.73 13.86
CA GLU A 68 11.21 11.44 14.09
C GLU A 68 11.73 11.22 15.52
N ALA A 69 10.84 11.23 16.53
CA ALA A 69 11.21 10.88 17.89
C ALA A 69 11.69 9.42 18.00
N LEU A 70 11.01 8.47 17.35
CA LEU A 70 11.34 7.04 17.32
C LEU A 70 12.71 6.78 16.66
N ARG A 71 13.18 7.61 15.72
CA ARG A 71 14.52 7.46 15.11
C ARG A 71 15.66 7.53 16.12
N SER A 72 15.42 8.06 17.31
CA SER A 72 16.42 8.12 18.39
C SER A 72 16.51 6.82 19.21
N THR A 73 15.46 5.99 19.20
CA THR A 73 15.32 4.83 20.09
C THR A 73 15.08 3.51 19.35
N ASP A 74 14.60 3.55 18.11
CA ASP A 74 14.30 2.38 17.28
C ASP A 74 15.22 2.37 16.04
N ASP A 75 16.18 1.45 16.03
CA ASP A 75 17.17 1.32 14.96
C ASP A 75 16.56 0.92 13.61
N VAL A 76 15.43 0.19 13.60
CA VAL A 76 14.74 -0.22 12.38
C VAL A 76 14.06 0.99 11.74
N VAL A 77 13.31 1.76 12.52
CA VAL A 77 12.70 3.03 12.08
C VAL A 77 13.79 4.00 11.61
N LYS A 78 14.86 4.15 12.39
CA LYS A 78 16.00 5.01 12.04
C LYS A 78 16.63 4.62 10.71
N LEU A 79 16.91 3.33 10.51
CA LEU A 79 17.55 2.82 9.30
C LEU A 79 16.64 3.02 8.08
N PHE A 80 15.35 2.74 8.22
CA PHE A 80 14.38 2.89 7.15
C PHE A 80 14.23 4.37 6.73
N MET A 81 13.99 5.27 7.68
CA MET A 81 13.85 6.70 7.40
C MET A 81 15.15 7.30 6.83
N ARG A 82 16.32 6.87 7.32
CA ARG A 82 17.61 7.30 6.73
C ARG A 82 17.75 6.90 5.26
N ARG A 83 17.20 5.76 4.83
CA ARG A 83 17.22 5.38 3.40
C ARG A 83 16.29 6.27 2.58
N LEU A 84 15.15 6.66 3.13
CA LEU A 84 14.21 7.58 2.47
C LEU A 84 14.78 8.99 2.35
N ASP A 85 15.58 9.42 3.33
CA ASP A 85 16.27 10.72 3.33
C ASP A 85 17.50 10.78 2.40
N ASP A 86 18.00 9.63 1.93
CA ASP A 86 19.14 9.62 1.01
C ASP A 86 18.71 10.27 -0.32
N PRO A 87 19.37 11.35 -0.77
CA PRO A 87 19.01 12.04 -2.01
C PRO A 87 19.16 11.17 -3.26
N ARG A 88 19.81 10.00 -3.16
CA ARG A 88 19.91 9.02 -4.24
C ARG A 88 18.70 8.09 -4.31
N THR A 89 17.87 8.05 -3.27
CA THR A 89 16.62 7.30 -3.28
C THR A 89 15.61 8.09 -4.11
N THR A 90 15.26 7.58 -5.28
CA THR A 90 14.31 8.23 -6.19
C THR A 90 12.91 7.63 -6.09
N GLU A 91 12.81 6.38 -5.60
CA GLU A 91 11.61 5.58 -5.62
C GLU A 91 11.48 4.71 -4.37
N VAL A 92 10.24 4.48 -3.98
CA VAL A 92 9.83 3.57 -2.91
C VAL A 92 8.83 2.60 -3.52
N VAL A 93 9.23 1.35 -3.67
CA VAL A 93 8.40 0.28 -4.25
C VAL A 93 7.53 -0.31 -3.14
N LEU A 94 6.26 0.09 -3.03
CA LEU A 94 5.39 -0.35 -1.93
C LEU A 94 4.98 -1.83 -2.03
N ALA A 95 5.19 -2.45 -3.18
CA ALA A 95 5.04 -3.89 -3.37
C ALA A 95 6.23 -4.70 -2.82
N ASP A 96 7.36 -4.05 -2.50
CA ASP A 96 8.55 -4.74 -1.98
C ASP A 96 8.32 -5.24 -0.54
N PRO A 97 8.53 -6.54 -0.24
CA PRO A 97 8.30 -7.09 1.08
C PRO A 97 9.11 -6.42 2.20
N ALA A 98 10.32 -5.92 1.91
CA ALA A 98 11.13 -5.22 2.90
C ALA A 98 10.55 -3.83 3.21
N VAL A 99 10.00 -3.13 2.21
CA VAL A 99 9.29 -1.87 2.42
C VAL A 99 8.02 -2.11 3.23
N GLN A 100 7.24 -3.14 2.90
CA GLN A 100 6.03 -3.50 3.67
C GLN A 100 6.35 -3.86 5.12
N GLY A 101 7.41 -4.64 5.35
CA GLY A 101 7.89 -4.97 6.70
C GLY A 101 8.33 -3.73 7.48
N ALA A 102 9.02 -2.78 6.84
CA ALA A 102 9.43 -1.54 7.48
C ALA A 102 8.23 -0.64 7.83
N VAL A 103 7.22 -0.56 6.95
CA VAL A 103 5.96 0.14 7.23
C VAL A 103 5.23 -0.50 8.41
N GLN A 104 5.07 -1.83 8.39
CA GLN A 104 4.42 -2.58 9.46
C GLN A 104 5.13 -2.35 10.81
N HIS A 105 6.46 -2.46 10.85
CA HIS A 105 7.24 -2.19 12.05
C HIS A 105 7.04 -0.76 12.56
N THR A 106 7.11 0.22 11.65
CA THR A 106 6.91 1.64 12.00
C THR A 106 5.52 1.88 12.58
N VAL A 107 4.47 1.30 11.99
CA VAL A 107 3.10 1.41 12.53
C VAL A 107 2.99 0.75 13.91
N MET A 108 3.58 -0.43 14.12
CA MET A 108 3.58 -1.08 15.44
C MET A 108 4.32 -0.25 16.50
N ALA A 109 5.43 0.40 16.14
CA ALA A 109 6.14 1.30 17.03
C ALA A 109 5.29 2.54 17.40
N LEU A 110 4.53 3.07 16.44
CA LEU A 110 3.57 4.16 16.67
C LEU A 110 2.38 3.73 17.54
N VAL A 111 1.91 2.49 17.41
CA VAL A 111 0.91 1.90 18.30
C VAL A 111 1.46 1.79 19.72
N ALA A 112 2.68 1.28 19.89
CA ALA A 112 3.34 1.20 21.20
C ALA A 112 3.55 2.58 21.84
N ALA A 113 3.75 3.61 21.02
CA ALA A 113 3.83 5.01 21.45
C ALA A 113 2.45 5.67 21.70
N ASN A 114 1.34 4.94 21.57
CA ASN A 114 -0.04 5.43 21.67
C ASN A 114 -0.40 6.55 20.67
N VAL A 115 0.25 6.57 19.51
CA VAL A 115 -0.04 7.52 18.42
C VAL A 115 -1.13 6.98 17.51
N ILE A 116 -1.10 5.67 17.24
CA ILE A 116 -2.11 4.96 16.47
C ILE A 116 -2.85 4.00 17.43
N PRO A 117 -4.19 3.99 17.45
CA PRO A 117 -4.94 2.98 18.18
C PRO A 117 -4.64 1.57 17.67
N ALA A 118 -4.47 0.59 18.57
CA ALA A 118 -4.07 -0.77 18.18
C ALA A 118 -5.07 -1.44 17.23
N ASP A 119 -6.36 -1.15 17.38
CA ASP A 119 -7.45 -1.62 16.52
C ASP A 119 -7.47 -0.98 15.12
N GLN A 120 -6.71 0.09 14.90
CA GLN A 120 -6.60 0.79 13.60
C GLN A 120 -5.30 0.48 12.85
N ALA A 121 -4.42 -0.33 13.42
CA ALA A 121 -3.09 -0.54 12.88
C ALA A 121 -3.10 -1.16 11.47
N ASP A 122 -3.90 -2.20 11.25
CA ASP A 122 -4.01 -2.88 9.95
C ASP A 122 -4.60 -1.95 8.88
N GLN A 123 -5.62 -1.17 9.26
CA GLN A 123 -6.21 -0.15 8.38
C GLN A 123 -5.16 0.90 7.99
N ARG A 124 -4.31 1.31 8.94
CA ARG A 124 -3.30 2.31 8.68
C ARG A 124 -2.19 1.79 7.76
N ILE A 125 -1.73 0.55 7.98
CA ILE A 125 -0.77 -0.13 7.10
C ILE A 125 -1.33 -0.19 5.68
N ALA A 126 -2.59 -0.62 5.52
CA ALA A 126 -3.25 -0.68 4.22
C ALA A 126 -3.34 0.70 3.56
N ALA A 127 -3.62 1.77 4.31
CA ALA A 127 -3.68 3.13 3.78
C ALA A 127 -2.31 3.64 3.29
N ILE A 128 -1.22 3.30 3.98
CA ILE A 128 0.14 3.70 3.59
C ILE A 128 0.60 2.92 2.35
N ILE A 129 0.42 1.60 2.34
CA ILE A 129 0.86 0.72 1.24
C ILE A 129 -0.03 0.87 0.01
N GLY A 130 -1.35 0.84 0.18
CA GLY A 130 -2.32 0.89 -0.92
C GLY A 130 -2.48 2.28 -1.54
N GLY A 131 -2.07 3.34 -0.82
CA GLY A 131 -2.38 4.72 -1.22
C GLY A 131 -3.85 4.98 -0.99
N GLY A 132 -4.20 5.22 0.27
CA GLY A 132 -5.55 5.39 0.80
C GLY A 132 -6.61 5.59 -0.27
N ALA A 133 -7.33 4.52 -0.59
CA ALA A 133 -8.68 4.67 -1.12
C ALA A 133 -9.50 5.26 0.03
N GLN A 134 -9.84 6.55 -0.07
CA GLN A 134 -11.09 7.04 0.47
C GLN A 134 -12.25 6.47 -0.35
#